data_AF-A0A957HM55-F1
#
_entry.id   AF-A0A957HM55-F1
#
_cell.length_a   1.000
_cell.length_b   1.000
_cell.length_c   1.000
_cell.angle_alpha   90.00
_cell.angle_beta   90.00
_cell.angle_gamma   90.00
#
_symmetry.space_group_name_H-M   'P 1'
#
loop_
_entity.id
_entity.type
_entity.pdbx_description
1 polymer ?
#
loop_
_entity_poly.entity_id
_entity_poly.type
_entity_poly.pdbx_seq_one_letter_code
_entity_poly.pdbx_strand_id
1 'polypeptide(L)'
;MRRKRRSKLAKIRNQKPTPEGRKHKPVPSLVTQTHEVPHEVPQNLRNREIPSQQRQQLAQQINQQQGNRVLNRLLEGTPEFLQRNSGPDKDQDTVQPGNSGAQVNGLPTFDQAEYTQEGDNFDATYRPKGPTPKVGELEITHWVHIDFKDFDKKWIKGKKKYTPAQIAEFNWTDEQKEKFTHDFMVSVSQEWGGKYMLHLDDPTFSSYRCNVSVNVIAVSDPDLAHTNITARKYPTGTDGFRSEADEEEATLESRDPSEDEEKGQVANVRPFIRQVGDFEFDDDTIKGDLPDQVKEIDELLKENQSSPLANKIEWRLVMVGTASSEGKKAYNKRLGKRRAQSVKDAITTDLSWIKEVKVDSSGERGTTTDARFRMVIVTLRSMGSHEALQNVAAHEFGHMIGLGDEYTDIDPKEDMRRFPGDEPDHYEEVEKAISVEAANETLTVDSDSIMSAGNLVKPAHYIHFLQAIRDLTGNPKWQIEK
;
A
#
# COMPACT_ATOMS: atom_id res chain seq x y z
N MET A 1 37.67 -55.93 33.79
CA MET A 1 36.34 -55.28 33.79
C MET A 1 35.73 -55.36 32.39
N ARG A 2 34.47 -55.84 32.32
CA ARG A 2 33.42 -55.83 31.26
C ARG A 2 33.87 -55.67 29.79
N ARG A 3 34.02 -56.73 28.99
CA ARG A 3 33.03 -57.56 28.23
C ARG A 3 32.18 -56.84 27.16
N LYS A 4 32.54 -57.13 25.91
CA LYS A 4 31.80 -56.98 24.64
C LYS A 4 30.69 -58.03 24.48
N ARG A 5 29.79 -57.72 23.51
CA ARG A 5 28.88 -58.57 22.71
C ARG A 5 27.48 -58.81 23.28
N ARG A 6 26.43 -58.59 22.47
CA ARG A 6 25.88 -59.63 21.57
C ARG A 6 24.65 -59.17 20.75
N SER A 7 24.66 -59.59 19.48
CA SER A 7 23.51 -59.77 18.60
C SER A 7 22.58 -60.88 19.08
N LYS A 8 21.30 -60.85 18.67
CA LYS A 8 20.52 -62.07 18.48
C LYS A 8 19.47 -61.92 17.36
N LEU A 9 19.44 -62.96 16.55
CA LEU A 9 18.60 -63.23 15.39
C LEU A 9 17.64 -64.37 15.75
N ALA A 10 16.44 -64.32 15.15
CA ALA A 10 15.68 -65.44 14.56
C ALA A 10 14.77 -66.39 15.39
N LYS A 11 13.52 -66.42 14.88
CA LYS A 11 12.63 -67.56 14.50
C LYS A 11 11.80 -68.28 15.57
N ILE A 12 10.50 -68.42 15.28
CA ILE A 12 9.70 -69.68 15.21
C ILE A 12 8.44 -69.42 14.34
N ARG A 13 7.84 -70.50 13.85
CA ARG A 13 7.08 -70.72 12.60
C ARG A 13 5.73 -71.43 12.91
N ASN A 14 4.70 -71.23 12.07
CA ASN A 14 3.49 -72.06 11.81
C ASN A 14 2.42 -72.19 12.94
N GLN A 15 1.09 -72.23 12.75
CA GLN A 15 0.21 -72.87 11.74
C GLN A 15 -1.25 -72.30 11.81
N LYS A 16 -2.04 -72.50 10.74
CA LYS A 16 -3.47 -72.12 10.46
C LYS A 16 -4.53 -72.82 11.35
N PRO A 17 -5.81 -72.38 11.50
CA PRO A 17 -6.83 -72.41 10.41
C PRO A 17 -7.88 -71.27 10.35
N THR A 18 -8.58 -71.23 9.21
CA THR A 18 -9.74 -70.42 8.82
C THR A 18 -10.98 -70.65 9.70
N PRO A 19 -11.92 -69.68 9.72
CA PRO A 19 -13.25 -70.01 9.20
C PRO A 19 -13.83 -68.96 8.25
N GLU A 20 -14.78 -69.46 7.47
CA GLU A 20 -15.49 -68.89 6.35
C GLU A 20 -16.44 -67.74 6.72
N GLY A 21 -16.68 -66.88 5.73
CA GLY A 21 -18.04 -66.47 5.40
C GLY A 21 -18.66 -65.29 6.15
N ARG A 22 -18.35 -64.06 5.72
CA ARG A 22 -19.34 -62.97 5.76
C ARG A 22 -19.38 -62.19 4.44
N LYS A 23 -20.56 -62.26 3.81
CA LYS A 23 -20.98 -61.52 2.64
C LYS A 23 -20.95 -60.02 2.96
N HIS A 24 -20.12 -59.24 2.26
CA HIS A 24 -20.28 -57.78 2.22
C HIS A 24 -21.41 -57.44 1.26
N LYS A 25 -22.49 -56.87 1.81
CA LYS A 25 -23.46 -56.09 1.04
C LYS A 25 -22.80 -54.76 0.64
N PRO A 26 -23.08 -54.22 -0.56
CA PRO A 26 -22.63 -52.88 -0.92
C PRO A 26 -23.36 -51.86 -0.04
N VAL A 27 -22.58 -51.02 0.64
CA VAL A 27 -23.10 -49.81 1.32
C VAL A 27 -23.29 -48.76 0.22
N PRO A 28 -24.48 -48.13 0.12
CA PRO A 28 -24.72 -47.10 -0.87
C PRO A 28 -23.87 -45.86 -0.56
N SER A 29 -23.27 -45.33 -1.61
CA SER A 29 -22.62 -44.02 -1.66
C SER A 29 -23.54 -42.95 -1.07
N LEU A 30 -23.15 -42.40 0.07
CA LEU A 30 -23.67 -41.13 0.57
C LEU A 30 -23.25 -40.05 -0.42
N VAL A 31 -24.17 -39.69 -1.29
CA VAL A 31 -24.18 -38.42 -2.01
C VAL A 31 -24.20 -37.33 -0.94
N THR A 32 -23.07 -36.67 -0.73
CA THR A 32 -23.02 -35.38 -0.05
C THR A 32 -23.75 -34.39 -0.95
N GLN A 33 -25.02 -34.13 -0.63
CA GLN A 33 -25.72 -32.94 -1.09
C GLN A 33 -24.97 -31.73 -0.53
N THR A 34 -24.24 -31.04 -1.40
CA THR A 34 -23.85 -29.65 -1.18
C THR A 34 -25.13 -28.85 -1.05
N HIS A 35 -25.47 -28.41 0.17
CA HIS A 35 -26.35 -27.28 0.35
C HIS A 35 -25.59 -26.05 -0.13
N GLU A 36 -25.79 -25.68 -1.40
CA GLU A 36 -25.62 -24.30 -1.83
C GLU A 36 -26.64 -23.46 -1.06
N VAL A 37 -26.18 -22.75 -0.05
CA VAL A 37 -26.90 -21.60 0.48
C VAL A 37 -26.60 -20.46 -0.51
N PRO A 38 -27.61 -19.90 -1.19
CA PRO A 38 -27.38 -18.70 -1.98
C PRO A 38 -27.14 -17.56 -0.99
N HIS A 39 -25.89 -17.11 -0.90
CA HIS A 39 -25.62 -15.75 -0.44
C HIS A 39 -26.07 -14.80 -1.56
N GLU A 40 -27.38 -14.53 -1.61
CA GLU A 40 -27.86 -13.28 -2.19
C GLU A 40 -27.38 -12.16 -1.25
N VAL A 41 -26.21 -11.59 -1.57
CA VAL A 41 -25.86 -10.25 -1.10
C VAL A 41 -26.87 -9.31 -1.76
N PRO A 42 -27.68 -8.56 -0.99
CA PRO A 42 -28.65 -7.65 -1.59
C PRO A 42 -27.88 -6.57 -2.37
N GLN A 43 -28.02 -6.57 -3.70
CA GLN A 43 -27.48 -5.52 -4.59
C GLN A 43 -28.19 -4.15 -4.43
N ASN A 44 -28.84 -3.88 -3.30
CA ASN A 44 -29.68 -2.71 -3.08
C ASN A 44 -29.04 -1.58 -2.26
N LEU A 45 -27.70 -1.56 -2.09
CA LEU A 45 -27.00 -0.45 -1.43
C LEU A 45 -26.38 0.58 -2.39
N ARG A 46 -26.41 0.35 -3.70
CA ARG A 46 -25.70 1.21 -4.68
C ARG A 46 -26.36 2.54 -5.06
N ASN A 47 -27.47 2.92 -4.43
CA ASN A 47 -28.13 4.22 -4.69
C ASN A 47 -28.43 4.96 -3.38
N ARG A 48 -27.42 5.13 -2.52
CA ARG A 48 -27.51 6.11 -1.43
C ARG A 48 -27.21 7.49 -2.02
N GLU A 49 -28.25 8.22 -2.43
CA GLU A 49 -28.17 9.69 -2.51
C GLU A 49 -27.99 10.20 -1.07
N ILE A 50 -26.76 10.15 -0.56
CA ILE A 50 -26.39 10.83 0.68
C ILE A 50 -26.67 12.33 0.44
N PRO A 51 -27.33 13.06 1.36
CA PRO A 51 -27.67 14.46 1.09
C PRO A 51 -26.40 15.31 1.03
N SER A 52 -25.85 15.48 -0.17
CA SER A 52 -24.72 16.37 -0.52
C SER A 52 -24.78 17.73 0.17
N GLN A 53 -25.98 18.29 0.28
CA GLN A 53 -26.23 19.55 0.98
C GLN A 53 -25.86 19.51 2.46
N GLN A 54 -26.03 18.37 3.13
CA GLN A 54 -25.74 18.23 4.57
C GLN A 54 -24.22 18.13 4.81
N ARG A 55 -23.47 17.41 3.97
CA ARG A 55 -22.00 17.40 4.02
C ARG A 55 -21.43 18.78 3.73
N GLN A 56 -21.95 19.49 2.73
CA GLN A 56 -21.53 20.86 2.43
C GLN A 56 -21.82 21.84 3.57
N GLN A 57 -23.01 21.78 4.18
CA GLN A 57 -23.34 22.62 5.34
C GLN A 57 -22.44 22.33 6.54
N LEU A 58 -22.16 21.05 6.80
CA LEU A 58 -21.28 20.63 7.89
C LEU A 58 -19.84 21.06 7.63
N ALA A 59 -19.35 20.93 6.39
CA ALA A 59 -18.01 21.37 6.00
C ALA A 59 -17.84 22.88 6.19
N GLN A 60 -18.85 23.67 5.80
CA GLN A 60 -18.86 25.10 6.03
C GLN A 60 -18.83 25.45 7.53
N GLN A 61 -19.58 24.73 8.36
CA GLN A 61 -19.55 24.92 9.82
C GLN A 61 -18.19 24.56 10.42
N ILE A 62 -17.61 23.43 10.00
CA ILE A 62 -16.31 22.96 10.49
C ILE A 62 -15.20 23.90 10.04
N ASN A 63 -15.20 24.37 8.79
CA ASN A 63 -14.24 25.35 8.30
C ASN A 63 -14.32 26.68 9.05
N GLN A 64 -15.52 27.12 9.45
CA GLN A 64 -15.66 28.29 10.33
C GLN A 64 -15.07 28.03 11.73
N GLN A 65 -15.26 26.83 12.28
CA GLN A 65 -14.71 26.47 13.60
C GLN A 65 -13.19 26.26 13.57
N GLN A 66 -12.67 25.56 12.57
CA GLN A 66 -11.26 25.28 12.37
C GLN A 66 -10.49 26.52 11.93
N GLY A 67 -11.06 27.36 11.05
CA GLY A 67 -10.50 28.66 10.69
C GLY A 67 -10.25 29.54 11.91
N ASN A 68 -11.18 29.54 12.88
CA ASN A 68 -10.99 30.23 14.16
C ASN A 68 -9.90 29.58 15.03
N ARG A 69 -9.72 28.26 14.99
CA ARG A 69 -8.67 27.55 15.73
C ARG A 69 -7.28 27.76 15.12
N VAL A 70 -7.15 27.78 13.80
CA VAL A 70 -5.89 28.08 13.09
C VAL A 70 -5.50 29.54 13.30
N LEU A 71 -6.46 30.48 13.24
CA LEU A 71 -6.21 31.89 13.54
C LEU A 71 -5.72 32.07 14.99
N ASN A 72 -6.34 31.38 15.95
CA ASN A 72 -5.91 31.41 17.36
C ASN A 72 -4.51 30.79 17.54
N ARG A 73 -4.18 29.72 16.80
CA ARG A 73 -2.83 29.13 16.81
C ARG A 73 -1.77 30.05 16.18
N LEU A 74 -2.13 30.80 15.14
CA LEU A 74 -1.25 31.80 14.51
C LEU A 74 -1.00 33.01 15.44
N LEU A 75 -1.99 33.35 16.26
CA LEU A 75 -1.91 34.41 17.28
C LEU A 75 -1.16 33.97 18.55
N GLU A 76 -1.12 32.66 18.85
CA GLU A 76 -0.48 32.11 20.05
C GLU A 76 0.94 31.56 19.82
N GLY A 77 1.38 31.37 18.57
CA GLY A 77 2.70 30.80 18.26
C GLY A 77 3.35 31.40 17.02
N THR A 78 4.09 32.51 17.19
CA THR A 78 5.10 32.92 16.20
C THR A 78 6.50 32.86 16.83
N PRO A 79 7.34 31.86 16.51
CA PRO A 79 8.77 31.97 16.70
C PRO A 79 9.34 32.86 15.58
N GLU A 80 10.18 33.83 15.97
CA GLU A 80 10.97 34.68 15.08
C GLU A 80 11.83 33.84 14.13
N PHE A 81 11.38 33.67 12.89
CA PHE A 81 12.28 33.35 11.78
C PHE A 81 11.71 33.96 10.50
N LEU A 82 12.13 35.20 10.24
CA LEU A 82 12.33 35.83 8.92
C LEU A 82 12.47 37.35 9.14
N GLN A 83 13.65 37.79 9.59
CA GLN A 83 14.11 39.15 9.35
C GLN A 83 15.54 39.08 8.82
N ARG A 84 15.70 39.32 7.52
CA ARG A 84 16.89 40.00 6.98
C ARG A 84 16.64 40.54 5.57
N ASN A 85 16.94 41.84 5.47
CA ASN A 85 17.32 42.63 4.30
C ASN A 85 16.23 43.21 3.40
N SER A 86 15.73 44.38 3.83
CA SER A 86 15.27 45.45 2.94
C SER A 86 16.33 46.56 2.94
N GLY A 87 17.03 46.74 1.82
CA GLY A 87 17.78 47.96 1.53
C GLY A 87 16.88 48.96 0.79
N PRO A 88 17.14 50.29 0.90
CA PRO A 88 16.32 51.29 0.25
C PRO A 88 16.84 51.59 -1.15
N ASP A 89 15.97 51.62 -2.16
CA ASP A 89 16.24 52.39 -3.36
C ASP A 89 15.03 53.20 -3.78
N LYS A 90 15.33 54.45 -4.11
CA LYS A 90 14.42 55.53 -4.46
C LYS A 90 14.23 55.61 -5.98
N ASP A 91 13.08 56.18 -6.35
CA ASP A 91 12.78 56.90 -7.59
C ASP A 91 12.86 56.12 -8.92
N GLN A 92 11.72 55.95 -9.60
CA GLN A 92 11.38 56.71 -10.83
C GLN A 92 10.08 56.25 -11.51
N ASP A 93 9.34 57.26 -11.97
CA ASP A 93 8.50 57.35 -13.16
C ASP A 93 7.28 56.44 -13.35
N THR A 94 6.13 57.03 -12.97
CA THR A 94 4.83 56.86 -13.62
C THR A 94 4.90 57.18 -15.12
N VAL A 95 4.81 56.15 -15.95
CA VAL A 95 4.37 56.24 -17.35
C VAL A 95 3.16 55.33 -17.51
N GLN A 96 1.98 55.92 -17.75
CA GLN A 96 0.82 55.20 -18.27
C GLN A 96 1.07 54.85 -19.74
N PRO A 97 0.98 53.57 -20.16
CA PRO A 97 0.83 53.25 -21.58
C PRO A 97 -0.66 53.21 -21.93
N GLY A 98 -0.97 53.88 -23.04
CA GLY A 98 -2.28 53.95 -23.64
C GLY A 98 -2.89 52.58 -23.94
N ASN A 99 -4.16 52.50 -23.58
CA ASN A 99 -5.11 51.46 -23.90
C ASN A 99 -5.29 51.36 -25.42
N SER A 100 -4.60 50.43 -26.07
CA SER A 100 -4.83 50.02 -27.47
C SER A 100 -4.92 48.50 -27.50
N GLY A 101 -6.09 47.98 -27.18
CA GLY A 101 -6.38 46.55 -27.08
C GLY A 101 -6.21 45.83 -28.41
N ALA A 102 -5.02 45.26 -28.62
CA ALA A 102 -4.90 44.02 -29.36
C ALA A 102 -5.14 42.89 -28.35
N GLN A 103 -6.25 42.17 -28.49
CA GLN A 103 -6.42 40.87 -27.81
C GLN A 103 -5.28 39.97 -28.28
N VAL A 104 -4.19 39.93 -27.51
CA VAL A 104 -3.33 38.76 -27.52
C VAL A 104 -4.25 37.65 -27.03
N ASN A 105 -4.67 36.77 -27.92
CA ASN A 105 -5.44 35.58 -27.57
C ASN A 105 -4.54 34.74 -26.64
N GLY A 106 -4.59 35.02 -25.34
CA GLY A 106 -3.93 34.22 -24.32
C GLY A 106 -4.46 32.80 -24.38
N LEU A 107 -3.63 31.84 -23.96
CA LEU A 107 -4.10 30.47 -23.79
C LEU A 107 -5.32 30.45 -22.85
N PRO A 108 -6.26 29.51 -23.02
CA PRO A 108 -7.37 29.33 -22.11
C PRO A 108 -6.92 29.25 -20.63
N THR A 109 -7.78 29.72 -19.74
CA THR A 109 -7.60 29.69 -18.28
C THR A 109 -8.82 29.04 -17.64
N PHE A 110 -8.69 28.56 -16.40
CA PHE A 110 -9.85 28.18 -15.61
C PHE A 110 -10.76 29.40 -15.40
N ASP A 111 -12.07 29.18 -15.57
CA ASP A 111 -13.11 30.20 -15.56
C ASP A 111 -13.90 30.25 -14.25
N GLN A 112 -13.78 29.21 -13.43
CA GLN A 112 -14.40 29.13 -12.11
C GLN A 112 -13.37 29.41 -11.02
N ALA A 113 -13.84 30.02 -9.93
CA ALA A 113 -13.02 30.24 -8.74
C ALA A 113 -12.77 28.93 -7.96
N GLU A 114 -13.64 27.94 -8.14
CA GLU A 114 -13.64 26.67 -7.42
C GLU A 114 -14.33 25.60 -8.28
N TYR A 115 -13.80 24.38 -8.25
CA TYR A 115 -14.39 23.17 -8.82
C TYR A 115 -14.53 22.14 -7.69
N THR A 116 -15.71 21.56 -7.50
CA THR A 116 -15.96 20.59 -6.42
C THR A 116 -16.63 19.33 -6.95
N GLN A 117 -16.23 18.19 -6.39
CA GLN A 117 -16.78 16.87 -6.69
C GLN A 117 -16.89 16.09 -5.38
N GLU A 118 -18.04 15.45 -5.17
CA GLU A 118 -18.20 14.43 -4.14
C GLU A 118 -17.80 13.08 -4.71
N GLY A 119 -17.15 12.26 -3.90
CA GLY A 119 -16.74 10.91 -4.27
C GLY A 119 -17.13 9.89 -3.22
N ASP A 120 -17.01 8.62 -3.61
CA ASP A 120 -17.28 7.49 -2.72
C ASP A 120 -16.22 7.38 -1.63
N ASN A 121 -14.94 7.54 -2.02
CA ASN A 121 -13.81 7.44 -1.09
C ASN A 121 -13.43 8.79 -0.48
N PHE A 122 -13.53 9.91 -1.21
CA PHE A 122 -13.26 11.25 -0.68
C PHE A 122 -13.96 12.33 -1.52
N ASP A 123 -14.14 13.51 -0.94
CA ASP A 123 -14.57 14.70 -1.68
C ASP A 123 -13.33 15.50 -2.11
N ALA A 124 -13.41 16.15 -3.27
CA ALA A 124 -12.32 16.95 -3.82
C ALA A 124 -12.78 18.36 -4.18
N THR A 125 -12.00 19.37 -3.81
CA THR A 125 -12.23 20.76 -4.20
C THR A 125 -10.94 21.39 -4.73
N TYR A 126 -10.96 21.82 -6.00
CA TYR A 126 -9.85 22.51 -6.64
C TYR A 126 -10.10 24.03 -6.73
N ARG A 127 -9.19 24.82 -6.16
CA ARG A 127 -9.20 26.29 -6.19
C ARG A 127 -8.02 26.78 -7.02
N PRO A 128 -8.21 27.07 -8.33
CA PRO A 128 -7.12 27.52 -9.18
C PRO A 128 -6.59 28.87 -8.72
N LYS A 129 -5.26 28.99 -8.59
CA LYS A 129 -4.56 30.27 -8.51
C LYS A 129 -3.51 30.28 -9.60
N GLY A 130 -3.67 31.14 -10.58
CA GLY A 130 -2.81 31.06 -11.76
C GLY A 130 -3.19 32.04 -12.87
N PRO A 131 -2.44 31.98 -13.99
CA PRO A 131 -1.41 30.98 -14.31
C PRO A 131 -0.11 31.07 -13.47
N THR A 132 0.77 30.07 -13.62
CA THR A 132 2.12 29.97 -13.01
C THR A 132 2.85 31.33 -13.10
N PRO A 133 3.53 31.82 -12.03
CA PRO A 133 4.06 31.09 -10.87
C PRO A 133 3.13 30.96 -9.66
N LYS A 134 1.87 31.41 -9.74
CA LYS A 134 0.91 31.20 -8.65
C LYS A 134 0.55 29.71 -8.58
N VAL A 135 0.25 29.25 -7.36
CA VAL A 135 -0.04 27.85 -7.05
C VAL A 135 -1.43 27.77 -6.44
N GLY A 136 -2.32 27.00 -7.07
CA GLY A 136 -3.65 26.69 -6.57
C GLY A 136 -3.62 25.64 -5.46
N GLU A 137 -4.79 25.17 -5.07
CA GLU A 137 -4.94 24.16 -4.01
C GLU A 137 -5.98 23.13 -4.43
N LEU A 138 -5.63 21.84 -4.31
CA LEU A 138 -6.55 20.71 -4.37
C LEU A 138 -6.76 20.21 -2.94
N GLU A 139 -7.94 20.46 -2.40
CA GLU A 139 -8.36 20.02 -1.08
C GLU A 139 -9.07 18.67 -1.20
N ILE A 140 -8.54 17.66 -0.52
CA ILE A 140 -9.12 16.34 -0.36
C ILE A 140 -9.77 16.28 1.02
N THR A 141 -11.05 15.94 1.09
CA THR A 141 -11.80 15.82 2.35
C THR A 141 -12.30 14.39 2.51
N HIS A 142 -11.87 13.74 3.59
CA HIS A 142 -12.28 12.38 3.95
C HIS A 142 -13.14 12.41 5.22
N TRP A 143 -14.40 11.99 5.13
CA TRP A 143 -15.31 11.96 6.26
C TRP A 143 -15.24 10.60 6.96
N VAL A 144 -15.03 10.58 8.27
CA VAL A 144 -14.94 9.34 9.06
C VAL A 144 -15.94 9.33 10.19
N HIS A 145 -16.57 8.18 10.41
CA HIS A 145 -17.30 7.91 11.64
C HIS A 145 -16.46 7.01 12.52
N ILE A 146 -16.33 7.30 13.81
CA ILE A 146 -15.51 6.49 14.73
C ILE A 146 -16.38 5.88 15.83
N ASP A 147 -16.51 4.56 15.79
CA ASP A 147 -17.17 3.74 16.81
C ASP A 147 -16.13 3.20 17.80
N PHE A 148 -16.17 3.73 19.02
CA PHE A 148 -15.22 3.37 20.07
C PHE A 148 -15.69 2.12 20.81
N LYS A 149 -14.87 1.06 20.77
CA LYS A 149 -15.12 -0.20 21.48
C LYS A 149 -14.16 -0.36 22.65
N ASP A 150 -14.73 -0.45 23.85
CA ASP A 150 -14.02 -0.86 25.05
C ASP A 150 -13.42 -2.26 24.89
N PHE A 151 -12.35 -2.54 25.61
CA PHE A 151 -11.58 -3.77 25.51
C PHE A 151 -12.44 -5.00 25.84
N ASP A 152 -12.61 -5.91 24.87
CA ASP A 152 -13.16 -7.25 25.11
C ASP A 152 -12.02 -8.28 25.21
N LYS A 153 -11.96 -8.99 26.33
CA LYS A 153 -11.01 -10.10 26.55
C LYS A 153 -11.09 -11.18 25.48
N LYS A 154 -12.20 -11.31 24.77
CA LYS A 154 -12.35 -12.26 23.65
C LYS A 154 -11.43 -11.95 22.47
N TRP A 155 -10.95 -10.71 22.34
CA TRP A 155 -10.03 -10.32 21.27
C TRP A 155 -8.62 -10.91 21.47
N ILE A 156 -8.23 -11.22 22.72
CA ILE A 156 -6.94 -11.83 23.02
C ILE A 156 -7.07 -13.34 23.09
N LYS A 157 -6.18 -14.07 22.41
CA LYS A 157 -6.10 -15.52 22.50
C LYS A 157 -5.50 -15.93 23.85
N GLY A 158 -6.19 -16.83 24.55
CA GLY A 158 -5.71 -17.45 25.79
C GLY A 158 -6.19 -16.78 27.08
N LYS A 159 -5.73 -17.31 28.22
CA LYS A 159 -6.12 -16.82 29.57
C LYS A 159 -5.05 -15.89 30.14
N LYS A 160 -4.87 -14.70 29.55
CA LYS A 160 -3.98 -13.66 30.11
C LYS A 160 -4.62 -13.09 31.39
N LYS A 161 -3.82 -12.94 32.44
CA LYS A 161 -4.23 -12.24 33.66
C LYS A 161 -3.83 -10.78 33.52
N TYR A 162 -4.75 -9.87 33.81
CA TYR A 162 -4.53 -8.43 33.73
C TYR A 162 -4.31 -7.87 35.14
N THR A 163 -3.42 -6.90 35.26
CA THR A 163 -3.24 -6.17 36.53
C THR A 163 -4.44 -5.26 36.80
N PRO A 164 -4.68 -4.83 38.04
CA PRO A 164 -5.71 -3.83 38.33
C PRO A 164 -5.57 -2.54 37.52
N ALA A 165 -4.33 -2.11 37.24
CA ALA A 165 -4.05 -0.95 36.40
C ALA A 165 -4.52 -1.17 34.95
N GLN A 166 -4.17 -2.32 34.34
CA GLN A 166 -4.63 -2.66 32.99
C GLN A 166 -6.16 -2.79 32.90
N ILE A 167 -6.81 -3.31 33.95
CA ILE A 167 -8.28 -3.41 33.99
C ILE A 167 -8.91 -2.02 34.00
N ALA A 168 -8.29 -1.03 34.65
CA ALA A 168 -8.76 0.35 34.63
C ALA A 168 -8.67 0.99 33.23
N GLU A 169 -7.77 0.50 32.38
CA GLU A 169 -7.61 0.95 30.98
C GLU A 169 -8.58 0.29 30.00
N PHE A 170 -9.47 -0.61 30.44
CA PHE A 170 -10.36 -1.35 29.54
C PHE A 170 -11.39 -0.47 28.84
N ASN A 171 -11.79 0.63 29.45
CA ASN A 171 -12.83 1.50 28.89
C ASN A 171 -12.20 2.77 28.33
N TRP A 172 -12.73 3.23 27.19
CA TRP A 172 -12.43 4.55 26.67
C TRP A 172 -12.98 5.63 27.60
N THR A 173 -12.15 6.61 27.94
CA THR A 173 -12.64 7.88 28.48
C THR A 173 -12.96 8.85 27.34
N ASP A 174 -13.78 9.87 27.59
CA ASP A 174 -14.12 10.85 26.56
C ASP A 174 -12.89 11.64 26.10
N GLU A 175 -11.96 11.95 27.00
CA GLU A 175 -10.68 12.59 26.66
C GLU A 175 -9.82 11.70 25.76
N GLN A 176 -9.84 10.38 25.97
CA GLN A 176 -9.12 9.45 25.11
C GLN A 176 -9.75 9.33 23.72
N LYS A 177 -11.08 9.37 23.62
CA LYS A 177 -11.79 9.37 22.33
C LYS A 177 -11.49 10.65 21.54
N GLU A 178 -11.52 11.80 22.22
CA GLU A 178 -11.17 13.10 21.61
C GLU A 178 -9.72 13.09 21.14
N LYS A 179 -8.78 12.63 21.99
CA LYS A 179 -7.37 12.51 21.63
C LYS A 179 -7.16 11.58 20.44
N PHE A 180 -7.74 10.39 20.45
CA PHE A 180 -7.64 9.43 19.34
C PHE A 180 -8.13 10.04 18.02
N THR A 181 -9.31 10.68 18.06
CA THR A 181 -9.91 11.32 16.88
C THR A 181 -9.00 12.43 16.34
N HIS A 182 -8.51 13.30 17.23
CA HIS A 182 -7.60 14.38 16.87
C HIS A 182 -6.30 13.85 16.26
N ASP A 183 -5.68 12.88 16.91
CA ASP A 183 -4.39 12.35 16.46
C ASP A 183 -4.51 11.60 15.14
N PHE A 184 -5.63 10.88 14.90
CA PHE A 184 -5.92 10.28 13.61
C PHE A 184 -6.00 11.33 12.50
N MET A 185 -6.78 12.39 12.73
CA MET A 185 -6.91 13.47 11.76
C MET A 185 -5.56 14.15 11.47
N VAL A 186 -4.77 14.43 12.50
CA VAL A 186 -3.47 15.09 12.37
C VAL A 186 -2.46 14.19 11.65
N SER A 187 -2.38 12.93 12.06
CA SER A 187 -1.49 11.92 11.49
C SER A 187 -1.71 11.80 9.98
N VAL A 188 -2.96 11.54 9.57
CA VAL A 188 -3.30 11.40 8.14
C VAL A 188 -3.00 12.69 7.37
N SER A 189 -3.44 13.84 7.89
CA SER A 189 -3.26 15.12 7.18
C SER A 189 -1.78 15.47 7.00
N GLN A 190 -0.93 15.15 7.97
CA GLN A 190 0.52 15.40 7.92
C GLN A 190 1.25 14.44 6.99
N GLU A 191 0.83 13.17 6.94
CA GLU A 191 1.48 12.16 6.10
C GLU A 191 1.00 12.19 4.65
N TRP A 192 -0.24 12.57 4.39
CA TRP A 192 -0.76 12.59 3.02
C TRP A 192 -0.82 13.98 2.40
N GLY A 193 -0.89 15.05 3.19
CA GLY A 193 -0.95 16.42 2.69
C GLY A 193 0.42 16.97 2.24
N GLY A 194 0.45 17.65 1.09
CA GLY A 194 1.56 18.49 0.66
C GLY A 194 2.87 17.77 0.33
N LYS A 195 2.85 16.44 0.11
CA LYS A 195 4.05 15.67 -0.23
C LYS A 195 4.45 15.85 -1.69
N TYR A 196 3.47 15.94 -2.59
CA TYR A 196 3.69 16.17 -4.02
C TYR A 196 2.78 17.28 -4.55
N MET A 197 3.30 18.02 -5.54
CA MET A 197 2.53 18.99 -6.29
C MET A 197 1.98 18.38 -7.57
N LEU A 198 0.84 18.88 -8.04
CA LEU A 198 0.34 18.56 -9.37
C LEU A 198 0.61 19.75 -10.28
N HIS A 199 0.92 19.49 -11.54
CA HIS A 199 1.14 20.50 -12.56
C HIS A 199 0.38 20.15 -13.84
N LEU A 200 -0.14 21.18 -14.50
CA LEU A 200 -0.82 21.03 -15.78
C LEU A 200 0.18 21.21 -16.92
N ASP A 201 0.50 20.12 -17.62
CA ASP A 201 1.41 20.07 -18.77
C ASP A 201 0.63 20.01 -20.09
N ASP A 202 -0.15 21.07 -20.36
CA ASP A 202 -0.93 21.21 -21.58
C ASP A 202 -0.44 22.43 -22.38
N PRO A 203 0.21 22.26 -23.54
CA PRO A 203 0.70 23.38 -24.35
C PRO A 203 -0.44 24.21 -24.96
N THR A 204 -1.68 23.73 -24.91
CA THR A 204 -2.88 24.41 -25.41
C THR A 204 -3.66 25.11 -24.30
N PHE A 205 -3.20 25.03 -23.04
CA PHE A 205 -3.82 25.66 -21.88
C PHE A 205 -2.79 26.49 -21.11
N SER A 206 -3.23 27.47 -20.33
CA SER A 206 -2.31 28.21 -19.48
C SER A 206 -1.71 27.28 -18.41
N SER A 207 -0.42 27.42 -18.08
CA SER A 207 0.21 26.57 -17.07
C SER A 207 -0.35 26.84 -15.66
N TYR A 208 -0.67 25.77 -14.93
CA TYR A 208 -1.08 25.81 -13.52
C TYR A 208 -0.29 24.79 -12.70
N ARG A 209 -0.15 25.08 -11.41
CA ARG A 209 0.33 24.16 -10.39
C ARG A 209 -0.64 24.15 -9.22
N CYS A 210 -0.71 23.06 -8.46
CA CYS A 210 -1.47 23.01 -7.23
C CYS A 210 -0.78 22.18 -6.15
N ASN A 211 -0.94 22.63 -4.91
CA ASN A 211 -0.62 21.82 -3.73
C ASN A 211 -1.82 20.93 -3.42
N VAL A 212 -1.55 19.72 -2.94
CA VAL A 212 -2.59 18.84 -2.39
C VAL A 212 -2.67 19.05 -0.88
N SER A 213 -3.85 19.34 -0.34
CA SER A 213 -4.14 19.30 1.10
C SER A 213 -5.09 18.15 1.39
N VAL A 214 -4.83 17.40 2.46
CA VAL A 214 -5.67 16.27 2.88
C VAL A 214 -6.24 16.60 4.25
N ASN A 215 -7.56 16.56 4.37
CA ASN A 215 -8.30 16.86 5.59
C ASN A 215 -9.21 15.70 5.94
N VAL A 216 -9.03 15.15 7.13
CA VAL A 216 -9.96 14.16 7.70
C VAL A 216 -10.95 14.86 8.60
N ILE A 217 -12.23 14.54 8.48
CA ILE A 217 -13.31 15.11 9.29
C ILE A 217 -14.10 14.01 9.98
N ALA A 218 -14.11 14.03 11.32
CA ALA A 218 -14.93 13.11 12.10
C ALA A 218 -16.41 13.55 12.15
N VAL A 219 -17.32 12.62 11.88
CA VAL A 219 -18.77 12.82 11.92
C VAL A 219 -19.45 11.84 12.88
N SER A 220 -20.50 12.33 13.55
CA SER A 220 -21.27 11.50 14.48
C SER A 220 -22.22 10.52 13.78
N ASP A 221 -22.63 10.84 12.55
CA ASP A 221 -23.55 10.03 11.76
C ASP A 221 -22.77 9.15 10.77
N PRO A 222 -22.83 7.81 10.89
CA PRO A 222 -22.13 6.90 9.97
C PRO A 222 -22.61 7.03 8.52
N ASP A 223 -23.85 7.47 8.27
CA ASP A 223 -24.35 7.63 6.90
C ASP A 223 -23.77 8.87 6.19
N LEU A 224 -23.06 9.75 6.90
CA LEU A 224 -22.32 10.88 6.31
C LEU A 224 -20.83 10.58 6.08
N ALA A 225 -20.31 9.46 6.61
CA ALA A 225 -18.91 9.10 6.49
C ALA A 225 -18.62 8.43 5.14
N HIS A 226 -17.40 8.63 4.64
CA HIS A 226 -16.80 7.79 3.61
C HIS A 226 -16.36 6.45 4.22
N THR A 227 -15.73 6.49 5.39
CA THR A 227 -15.26 5.28 6.09
C THR A 227 -15.78 5.20 7.53
N ASN A 228 -16.23 4.01 7.94
CA ASN A 228 -16.58 3.69 9.32
C ASN A 228 -15.41 3.02 10.04
N ILE A 229 -14.84 3.71 11.03
CA ILE A 229 -13.70 3.24 11.82
C ILE A 229 -14.18 2.65 13.15
N THR A 230 -13.82 1.40 13.43
CA THR A 230 -13.93 0.79 14.75
C THR A 230 -12.62 0.99 15.53
N ALA A 231 -12.62 1.87 16.53
CA ALA A 231 -11.45 2.10 17.38
C ALA A 231 -11.49 1.21 18.62
N ARG A 232 -10.64 0.18 18.67
CA ARG A 232 -10.58 -0.79 19.77
C ARG A 232 -9.61 -0.35 20.85
N LYS A 233 -10.09 -0.36 22.10
CA LYS A 233 -9.23 -0.11 23.26
C LYS A 233 -8.33 -1.32 23.51
N TYR A 234 -7.03 -1.10 23.59
CA TYR A 234 -6.07 -2.11 24.03
C TYR A 234 -5.26 -1.57 25.22
N PRO A 235 -5.24 -2.29 26.36
CA PRO A 235 -4.44 -1.88 27.51
C PRO A 235 -2.96 -1.96 27.22
N THR A 236 -2.18 -1.09 27.88
CA THR A 236 -0.73 -1.05 27.73
C THR A 236 -0.10 -2.40 28.07
N GLY A 237 0.87 -2.84 27.26
CA GLY A 237 1.58 -4.12 27.44
C GLY A 237 0.74 -5.36 27.09
N THR A 238 -0.38 -5.18 26.38
CA THR A 238 -1.07 -6.27 25.70
C THR A 238 -0.52 -6.47 24.29
N ASP A 239 -0.63 -7.70 23.79
CA ASP A 239 -0.21 -7.99 22.43
C ASP A 239 -1.25 -7.31 21.53
N GLY A 240 -0.78 -6.45 20.64
CA GLY A 240 -1.66 -5.63 19.81
C GLY A 240 -2.53 -6.47 18.87
N PHE A 241 -3.51 -5.80 18.29
CA PHE A 241 -4.22 -6.31 17.13
C PHE A 241 -3.55 -5.75 15.87
N ARG A 242 -3.52 -6.54 14.80
CA ARG A 242 -3.11 -6.02 13.49
C ARG A 242 -4.30 -5.27 12.92
N SER A 243 -4.16 -3.95 12.83
CA SER A 243 -5.16 -3.08 12.21
C SER A 243 -5.38 -3.46 10.75
N GLU A 244 -6.58 -3.15 10.27
CA GLU A 244 -7.02 -3.47 8.92
C GLU A 244 -8.01 -2.41 8.46
N ALA A 245 -7.94 -2.06 7.18
CA ALA A 245 -8.87 -1.17 6.52
C ALA A 245 -9.14 -1.62 5.09
N ASP A 246 -10.35 -1.32 4.63
CA ASP A 246 -10.72 -1.26 3.24
C ASP A 246 -11.31 0.14 2.95
N GLU A 247 -11.99 0.31 1.81
CA GLU A 247 -12.56 1.59 1.39
C GLU A 247 -13.68 2.08 2.34
N GLU A 248 -14.52 1.16 2.85
CA GLU A 248 -15.74 1.50 3.60
C GLU A 248 -15.59 1.31 5.13
N GLU A 249 -14.75 0.38 5.56
CA GLU A 249 -14.56 0.01 6.96
C GLU A 249 -13.09 -0.01 7.36
N ALA A 250 -12.81 0.34 8.62
CA ALA A 250 -11.50 0.12 9.22
C ALA A 250 -11.62 -0.31 10.68
N THR A 251 -10.67 -1.10 11.15
CA THR A 251 -10.50 -1.41 12.56
C THR A 251 -9.10 -0.99 13.00
N LEU A 252 -9.05 0.01 13.87
CA LEU A 252 -7.82 0.54 14.43
C LEU A 252 -7.68 0.18 15.91
N GLU A 253 -6.45 0.02 16.35
CA GLU A 253 -6.09 -0.07 17.74
C GLU A 253 -5.89 1.32 18.36
N SER A 254 -6.08 1.44 19.68
CA SER A 254 -6.02 2.72 20.40
C SER A 254 -4.69 3.48 20.33
N ARG A 255 -3.60 2.84 19.87
CA ARG A 255 -2.26 3.43 19.78
C ARG A 255 -1.91 3.92 18.38
N ASP A 256 -2.52 3.33 17.35
CA ASP A 256 -2.19 3.51 15.93
C ASP A 256 -2.09 4.96 15.46
N PRO A 257 -2.93 5.90 15.93
CA PRO A 257 -2.82 7.29 15.47
C PRO A 257 -1.66 8.07 16.07
N SER A 258 -1.03 7.55 17.12
CA SER A 258 -0.10 8.31 17.97
C SER A 258 1.27 7.67 18.13
N GLU A 259 1.43 6.41 17.73
CA GLU A 259 2.65 5.64 17.88
C GLU A 259 2.98 4.95 16.56
N ASP A 260 4.21 5.11 16.08
CA ASP A 260 4.71 4.31 14.97
C ASP A 260 4.96 2.87 15.44
N GLU A 261 4.67 1.90 14.57
CA GLU A 261 4.96 0.50 14.77
C GLU A 261 6.29 0.10 14.10
N GLU A 262 7.13 -0.63 14.83
CA GLU A 262 8.33 -1.26 14.25
C GLU A 262 7.92 -2.42 13.33
N LYS A 263 8.08 -2.26 12.02
CA LYS A 263 7.78 -3.31 11.01
C LYS A 263 8.98 -4.18 10.65
N GLY A 264 10.10 -4.00 11.36
CA GLY A 264 11.31 -4.78 11.19
C GLY A 264 12.36 -4.07 10.35
N GLN A 265 13.08 -4.83 9.52
CA GLN A 265 14.24 -4.31 8.78
C GLN A 265 13.95 -4.24 7.28
N VAL A 266 14.09 -3.05 6.72
CA VAL A 266 13.95 -2.76 5.28
C VAL A 266 15.30 -2.40 4.68
N ALA A 267 15.47 -2.61 3.38
CA ALA A 267 16.74 -2.33 2.72
C ALA A 267 17.01 -0.82 2.64
N ASN A 268 18.27 -0.40 2.86
CA ASN A 268 18.66 1.03 2.80
C ASN A 268 18.42 1.66 1.42
N VAL A 269 18.44 0.85 0.38
CA VAL A 269 17.99 1.22 -0.94
C VAL A 269 16.85 0.30 -1.28
N ARG A 270 15.75 0.88 -1.76
CA ARG A 270 14.59 0.13 -2.24
C ARG A 270 15.06 -1.03 -3.13
N PRO A 271 14.65 -2.27 -2.83
CA PRO A 271 14.98 -3.39 -3.69
C PRO A 271 14.36 -3.19 -5.07
N PHE A 272 15.14 -3.46 -6.10
CA PHE A 272 14.61 -3.69 -7.42
C PHE A 272 14.02 -5.10 -7.47
N ILE A 273 12.83 -5.24 -8.06
CA ILE A 273 12.15 -6.52 -8.17
C ILE A 273 11.42 -6.68 -9.50
N ARG A 274 11.58 -7.86 -10.12
CA ARG A 274 10.84 -8.30 -11.30
C ARG A 274 10.51 -9.78 -11.21
N GLN A 275 9.50 -10.17 -11.95
CA GLN A 275 9.14 -11.57 -12.17
C GLN A 275 9.42 -11.94 -13.63
N VAL A 276 9.90 -13.16 -13.86
CA VAL A 276 10.04 -13.76 -15.19
C VAL A 276 9.09 -14.94 -15.27
N GLY A 277 8.09 -14.87 -16.13
CA GLY A 277 7.00 -15.85 -16.26
C GLY A 277 6.01 -15.47 -17.37
N ASP A 278 5.07 -16.33 -17.76
CA ASP A 278 4.84 -17.67 -17.24
C ASP A 278 5.67 -18.72 -18.00
N PHE A 279 6.47 -19.49 -17.28
CA PHE A 279 7.09 -20.68 -17.84
C PHE A 279 6.01 -21.71 -18.19
N GLU A 280 6.21 -22.44 -19.28
CA GLU A 280 5.35 -23.56 -19.63
C GLU A 280 5.34 -24.65 -18.54
N PHE A 281 4.29 -25.47 -18.54
CA PHE A 281 4.16 -26.58 -17.61
C PHE A 281 5.34 -27.55 -17.76
N ASP A 282 5.96 -27.91 -16.63
CA ASP A 282 7.14 -28.78 -16.57
C ASP A 282 8.37 -28.30 -17.38
N ASP A 283 8.46 -27.01 -17.69
CA ASP A 283 9.53 -26.44 -18.50
C ASP A 283 10.36 -25.40 -17.73
N ASP A 284 11.65 -25.32 -18.06
CA ASP A 284 12.64 -24.36 -17.58
C ASP A 284 13.35 -23.60 -18.72
N THR A 285 12.90 -23.79 -19.95
CA THR A 285 13.44 -23.13 -21.14
C THR A 285 12.90 -21.70 -21.28
N ILE A 286 13.79 -20.74 -21.55
CA ILE A 286 13.44 -19.35 -21.88
C ILE A 286 12.96 -19.30 -23.34
N LYS A 287 11.66 -19.12 -23.55
CA LYS A 287 11.00 -19.09 -24.86
C LYS A 287 9.76 -18.18 -24.81
N GLY A 288 9.14 -17.91 -25.96
CA GLY A 288 8.01 -16.98 -26.03
C GLY A 288 8.45 -15.58 -25.65
N ASP A 289 7.75 -14.96 -24.70
CA ASP A 289 8.02 -13.59 -24.22
C ASP A 289 9.08 -13.52 -23.11
N LEU A 290 9.49 -14.67 -22.55
CA LEU A 290 10.51 -14.72 -21.49
C LEU A 290 11.86 -14.08 -21.87
N PRO A 291 12.37 -14.16 -23.13
CA PRO A 291 13.57 -13.45 -23.53
C PRO A 291 13.48 -11.93 -23.33
N ASP A 292 12.32 -11.33 -23.60
CA ASP A 292 12.12 -9.87 -23.46
C ASP A 292 12.06 -9.47 -21.98
N GLN A 293 11.42 -10.28 -21.13
CA GLN A 293 11.43 -10.07 -19.67
C GLN A 293 12.84 -10.21 -19.07
N VAL A 294 13.63 -11.19 -19.54
CA VAL A 294 15.03 -11.32 -19.12
C VAL A 294 15.86 -10.12 -19.61
N LYS A 295 15.58 -9.62 -20.82
CA LYS A 295 16.25 -8.42 -21.35
C LYS A 295 15.94 -7.19 -20.51
N GLU A 296 14.72 -7.02 -20.04
CA GLU A 296 14.35 -5.94 -19.12
C GLU A 296 15.20 -5.99 -17.83
N ILE A 297 15.34 -7.17 -17.23
CA ILE A 297 16.21 -7.38 -16.05
C ILE A 297 17.66 -7.04 -16.39
N ASP A 298 18.15 -7.46 -17.56
CA ASP A 298 19.51 -7.18 -18.01
C ASP A 298 19.77 -5.68 -18.17
N GLU A 299 18.81 -4.94 -18.72
CA GLU A 299 18.87 -3.47 -18.84
C GLU A 299 18.89 -2.79 -17.47
N LEU A 300 18.04 -3.23 -16.54
CA LEU A 300 17.98 -2.70 -15.18
C LEU A 300 19.27 -2.97 -14.38
N LEU A 301 19.89 -4.13 -14.59
CA LEU A 301 21.20 -4.44 -14.01
C LEU A 301 22.30 -3.52 -14.57
N LYS A 302 22.28 -3.18 -15.87
CA LYS A 302 23.24 -2.23 -16.49
C LYS A 302 23.06 -0.81 -15.97
N GLU A 303 21.81 -0.38 -15.80
CA GLU A 303 21.50 0.94 -15.24
C GLU A 303 22.01 1.05 -13.80
N ASN A 304 21.74 0.04 -12.97
CA ASN A 304 22.21 0.01 -11.59
C ASN A 304 23.75 -0.10 -11.50
N GLN A 305 24.39 -0.87 -12.39
CA GLN A 305 25.85 -0.93 -12.49
C GLN A 305 26.46 0.45 -12.82
N SER A 306 25.76 1.25 -13.63
CA SER A 306 26.19 2.58 -14.05
C SER A 306 25.85 3.67 -13.03
N SER A 307 25.04 3.36 -12.01
CA SER A 307 24.61 4.30 -10.98
C SER A 307 25.77 4.72 -10.06
N PRO A 308 25.78 5.97 -9.55
CA PRO A 308 26.71 6.40 -8.50
C PRO A 308 26.69 5.52 -7.24
N LEU A 309 25.63 4.73 -7.03
CA LEU A 309 25.49 3.82 -5.89
C LEU A 309 26.20 2.46 -6.10
N ALA A 310 26.50 2.06 -7.34
CA ALA A 310 27.05 0.73 -7.66
C ALA A 310 28.29 0.39 -6.84
N ASN A 311 29.18 1.38 -6.66
CA ASN A 311 30.44 1.23 -5.93
C ASN A 311 30.39 1.73 -4.47
N LYS A 312 29.24 2.25 -4.02
CA LYS A 312 29.09 2.83 -2.67
C LYS A 312 28.48 1.86 -1.67
N ILE A 313 27.76 0.85 -2.15
CA ILE A 313 27.10 -0.14 -1.30
C ILE A 313 27.32 -1.54 -1.84
N GLU A 314 27.26 -2.55 -0.96
CA GLU A 314 27.30 -3.94 -1.38
C GLU A 314 25.92 -4.39 -1.85
N TRP A 315 25.88 -5.02 -3.04
CA TRP A 315 24.67 -5.49 -3.67
C TRP A 315 24.56 -7.01 -3.61
N ARG A 316 23.32 -7.50 -3.46
CA ARG A 316 22.96 -8.92 -3.59
C ARG A 316 21.88 -9.07 -4.65
N LEU A 317 22.10 -9.99 -5.59
CA LEU A 317 21.12 -10.43 -6.56
C LEU A 317 20.59 -11.81 -6.14
N VAL A 318 19.28 -11.93 -5.95
CA VAL A 318 18.61 -13.17 -5.57
C VAL A 318 17.60 -13.55 -6.65
N MET A 319 17.70 -14.78 -7.15
CA MET A 319 16.74 -15.36 -8.09
C MET A 319 16.08 -16.56 -7.43
N VAL A 320 14.77 -16.51 -7.23
CA VAL A 320 13.99 -17.56 -6.59
C VAL A 320 12.96 -18.08 -7.58
N GLY A 321 13.16 -19.30 -8.07
CA GLY A 321 12.18 -19.93 -8.93
C GLY A 321 11.03 -20.55 -8.15
N THR A 322 9.83 -20.36 -8.66
CA THR A 322 8.58 -20.92 -8.14
C THR A 322 8.06 -22.00 -9.11
N ALA A 323 7.14 -22.83 -8.62
CA ALA A 323 6.42 -23.79 -9.44
C ALA A 323 4.97 -23.85 -8.95
N SER A 324 4.05 -24.16 -9.86
CA SER A 324 2.67 -24.46 -9.49
C SER A 324 2.58 -25.74 -8.64
N SER A 325 1.45 -25.96 -7.97
CA SER A 325 1.32 -26.99 -6.93
C SER A 325 1.17 -28.43 -7.45
N GLU A 326 1.09 -28.63 -8.76
CA GLU A 326 0.97 -29.96 -9.35
C GLU A 326 2.26 -30.78 -9.20
N GLY A 327 2.10 -32.03 -8.79
CA GLY A 327 3.20 -32.99 -8.74
C GLY A 327 3.80 -33.17 -7.34
N LYS A 328 5.09 -33.50 -7.28
CA LYS A 328 5.77 -33.78 -6.01
C LYS A 328 6.57 -32.56 -5.58
N LYS A 329 6.41 -32.11 -4.33
CA LYS A 329 7.23 -31.07 -3.68
C LYS A 329 8.72 -31.06 -4.03
N ALA A 330 9.37 -32.22 -3.93
CA ALA A 330 10.81 -32.34 -4.23
C ALA A 330 11.13 -32.12 -5.71
N TYR A 331 10.21 -32.48 -6.60
CA TYR A 331 10.31 -32.20 -8.04
C TYR A 331 10.14 -30.71 -8.30
N ASN A 332 9.08 -30.09 -7.77
CA ASN A 332 8.78 -28.67 -7.93
C ASN A 332 9.89 -27.76 -7.41
N LYS A 333 10.48 -28.11 -6.25
CA LYS A 333 11.69 -27.43 -5.75
C LYS A 333 12.87 -27.50 -6.74
N ARG A 334 13.10 -28.65 -7.39
CA ARG A 334 14.17 -28.79 -8.40
C ARG A 334 13.83 -28.03 -9.68
N LEU A 335 12.60 -28.11 -10.17
CA LEU A 335 12.14 -27.41 -11.38
C LEU A 335 12.28 -25.90 -11.22
N GLY A 336 11.76 -25.32 -10.13
CA GLY A 336 11.94 -23.89 -9.85
C GLY A 336 13.42 -23.48 -9.80
N LYS A 337 14.30 -24.32 -9.23
CA LYS A 337 15.74 -24.00 -9.19
C LYS A 337 16.36 -23.99 -10.59
N ARG A 338 15.92 -24.88 -11.50
CA ARG A 338 16.39 -24.87 -12.88
C ARG A 338 15.89 -23.65 -13.63
N ARG A 339 14.63 -23.25 -13.48
CA ARG A 339 14.11 -21.97 -14.03
C ARG A 339 14.95 -20.78 -13.61
N ALA A 340 15.21 -20.64 -12.31
CA ALA A 340 16.03 -19.54 -11.80
C ALA A 340 17.48 -19.59 -12.33
N GLN A 341 18.02 -20.78 -12.56
CA GLN A 341 19.32 -20.95 -13.20
C GLN A 341 19.28 -20.56 -14.69
N SER A 342 18.23 -20.93 -15.44
CA SER A 342 18.04 -20.51 -16.83
C SER A 342 17.95 -18.99 -16.98
N VAL A 343 17.22 -18.31 -16.08
CA VAL A 343 17.18 -16.84 -16.05
C VAL A 343 18.57 -16.26 -15.78
N LYS A 344 19.28 -16.79 -14.78
CA LYS A 344 20.66 -16.35 -14.51
C LYS A 344 21.57 -16.49 -15.73
N ASP A 345 21.53 -17.64 -16.40
CA ASP A 345 22.41 -17.95 -17.52
C ASP A 345 22.06 -17.14 -18.77
N ALA A 346 20.83 -16.64 -18.88
CA ALA A 346 20.37 -15.76 -19.95
C ALA A 346 20.71 -14.28 -19.73
N ILE A 347 21.04 -13.85 -18.50
CA ILE A 347 21.53 -12.49 -18.21
C ILE A 347 22.93 -12.33 -18.83
N THR A 348 23.13 -11.26 -19.60
CA THR A 348 24.38 -11.01 -20.34
C THR A 348 25.28 -9.98 -19.65
N THR A 349 24.70 -9.18 -18.75
CA THR A 349 25.40 -8.17 -17.95
C THR A 349 26.47 -8.81 -17.08
N ASP A 350 27.62 -8.14 -16.97
CA ASP A 350 28.64 -8.55 -16.03
C ASP A 350 28.14 -8.36 -14.59
N LEU A 351 28.06 -9.46 -13.84
CA LEU A 351 27.61 -9.47 -12.45
C LEU A 351 28.77 -9.35 -11.45
N SER A 352 30.00 -9.12 -11.90
CA SER A 352 31.19 -9.05 -11.04
C SER A 352 31.16 -7.93 -9.99
N TRP A 353 30.37 -6.87 -10.23
CA TRP A 353 30.14 -5.77 -9.29
C TRP A 353 29.16 -6.13 -8.17
N ILE A 354 28.42 -7.23 -8.30
CA ILE A 354 27.47 -7.72 -7.30
C ILE A 354 28.20 -8.66 -6.35
N LYS A 355 28.15 -8.36 -5.05
CA LYS A 355 28.88 -9.11 -4.01
C LYS A 355 28.44 -10.57 -3.93
N GLU A 356 27.15 -10.81 -4.10
CA GLU A 356 26.54 -12.12 -3.99
C GLU A 356 25.43 -12.31 -5.03
N VAL A 357 25.54 -13.36 -5.84
CA VAL A 357 24.48 -13.81 -6.75
C VAL A 357 23.97 -15.16 -6.27
N LYS A 358 22.73 -15.21 -5.81
CA LYS A 358 22.10 -16.41 -5.24
C LYS A 358 20.99 -16.93 -6.16
N VAL A 359 21.05 -18.22 -6.49
CA VAL A 359 19.99 -18.96 -7.19
C VAL A 359 19.37 -19.98 -6.24
N ASP A 360 18.08 -19.84 -5.98
CA ASP A 360 17.30 -20.71 -5.09
C ASP A 360 15.93 -21.04 -5.71
N SER A 361 15.09 -21.72 -4.95
CA SER A 361 13.73 -22.06 -5.36
C SER A 361 12.81 -22.06 -4.16
N SER A 362 11.55 -21.65 -4.29
CA SER A 362 10.53 -21.90 -3.26
C SER A 362 9.79 -23.22 -3.53
N GLY A 363 9.88 -23.76 -4.75
CA GLY A 363 9.06 -24.86 -5.24
C GLY A 363 7.58 -24.44 -5.27
N GLU A 364 6.71 -25.34 -4.80
CA GLU A 364 5.25 -25.13 -4.70
C GLU A 364 4.80 -24.40 -3.41
N ARG A 365 5.72 -23.78 -2.68
CA ARG A 365 5.36 -23.19 -1.37
C ARG A 365 4.47 -21.96 -1.59
N GLY A 366 3.22 -22.05 -1.14
CA GLY A 366 2.26 -20.96 -1.19
C GLY A 366 1.71 -20.69 -2.59
N THR A 367 1.80 -21.68 -3.49
CA THR A 367 1.32 -21.59 -4.87
C THR A 367 0.08 -22.47 -5.06
N THR A 368 -0.75 -22.15 -6.04
CA THR A 368 -1.81 -23.05 -6.52
C THR A 368 -1.41 -23.70 -7.86
N THR A 369 -2.37 -24.29 -8.57
CA THR A 369 -2.18 -24.86 -9.92
C THR A 369 -2.12 -23.80 -11.03
N ASP A 370 -2.25 -22.52 -10.68
CA ASP A 370 -2.22 -21.44 -11.65
C ASP A 370 -0.87 -21.32 -12.38
N ALA A 371 -0.95 -20.95 -13.66
CA ALA A 371 0.20 -20.68 -14.52
C ALA A 371 1.10 -19.57 -14.00
N ARG A 372 0.52 -18.55 -13.36
CA ARG A 372 1.25 -17.40 -12.81
C ARG A 372 2.32 -17.79 -11.79
N PHE A 373 2.17 -18.95 -11.13
CA PHE A 373 3.15 -19.46 -10.17
C PHE A 373 4.31 -20.22 -10.81
N ARG A 374 4.39 -20.26 -12.14
CA ARG A 374 5.51 -20.86 -12.85
C ARG A 374 6.46 -19.76 -13.28
N MET A 375 7.12 -19.13 -12.31
CA MET A 375 7.92 -17.92 -12.53
C MET A 375 9.27 -17.94 -11.81
N VAL A 376 10.09 -16.92 -12.05
CA VAL A 376 11.30 -16.62 -11.29
C VAL A 376 11.20 -15.20 -10.76
N ILE A 377 11.26 -15.05 -9.44
CA ILE A 377 11.34 -13.76 -8.77
C ILE A 377 12.81 -13.34 -8.75
N VAL A 378 13.13 -12.19 -9.33
CA VAL A 378 14.46 -11.61 -9.40
C VAL A 378 14.50 -10.34 -8.55
N THR A 379 15.36 -10.33 -7.53
CA THR A 379 15.50 -9.21 -6.60
C THR A 379 16.95 -8.75 -6.54
N LEU A 380 17.21 -7.48 -6.87
CA LEU A 380 18.48 -6.81 -6.59
C LEU A 380 18.28 -5.90 -5.38
N ARG A 381 19.06 -6.12 -4.32
CA ARG A 381 18.92 -5.35 -3.08
C ARG A 381 20.26 -4.97 -2.48
N SER A 382 20.30 -3.86 -1.76
CA SER A 382 21.43 -3.51 -0.92
C SER A 382 21.57 -4.50 0.24
N MET A 383 22.80 -4.82 0.64
CA MET A 383 23.07 -5.67 1.81
C MET A 383 22.89 -4.94 3.14
N GLY A 384 22.80 -3.61 3.13
CA GLY A 384 22.45 -2.80 4.30
C GLY A 384 20.93 -2.71 4.49
N SER A 385 20.51 -2.75 5.75
CA SER A 385 19.13 -2.50 6.18
C SER A 385 19.08 -1.49 7.32
N HIS A 386 17.91 -0.92 7.53
CA HIS A 386 17.58 -0.12 8.69
C HIS A 386 16.20 -0.51 9.22
N GLU A 387 15.91 -0.05 10.43
CA GLU A 387 14.62 -0.28 11.07
C GLU A 387 13.55 0.59 10.41
N ALA A 388 12.46 -0.05 9.99
CA ALA A 388 11.30 0.60 9.43
C ALA A 388 10.28 0.89 10.53
N LEU A 389 9.84 2.14 10.56
CA LEU A 389 8.71 2.59 11.36
C LEU A 389 7.54 2.83 10.41
N GLN A 390 6.35 2.44 10.85
CA GLN A 390 5.11 2.67 10.13
C GLN A 390 4.07 3.32 11.03
N ASN A 391 3.55 4.44 10.55
CA ASN A 391 2.40 5.14 11.07
C ASN A 391 1.16 4.40 10.57
N VAL A 392 0.61 3.55 11.44
CA VAL A 392 -0.48 2.64 11.09
C VAL A 392 -1.70 3.44 10.64
N ALA A 393 -2.10 4.50 11.36
CA ALA A 393 -3.25 5.31 10.94
C ALA A 393 -3.11 5.89 9.52
N ALA A 394 -1.92 6.37 9.15
CA ALA A 394 -1.67 6.90 7.82
C ALA A 394 -1.57 5.78 6.76
N HIS A 395 -1.07 4.59 7.11
CA HIS A 395 -1.11 3.41 6.25
C HIS A 395 -2.55 2.98 5.93
N GLU A 396 -3.38 2.79 6.97
CA GLU A 396 -4.77 2.37 6.82
C GLU A 396 -5.59 3.40 6.04
N PHE A 397 -5.29 4.70 6.17
CA PHE A 397 -5.90 5.73 5.32
C PHE A 397 -5.60 5.52 3.83
N GLY A 398 -4.43 4.98 3.47
CA GLY A 398 -4.13 4.60 2.09
C GLY A 398 -5.15 3.60 1.53
N HIS A 399 -5.57 2.61 2.34
CA HIS A 399 -6.62 1.68 1.96
C HIS A 399 -7.99 2.37 1.84
N MET A 400 -8.31 3.28 2.76
CA MET A 400 -9.57 4.04 2.73
C MET A 400 -9.74 4.88 1.45
N ILE A 401 -8.64 5.27 0.81
CA ILE A 401 -8.66 6.01 -0.47
C ILE A 401 -8.48 5.12 -1.71
N GLY A 402 -8.41 3.79 -1.55
CA GLY A 402 -8.36 2.82 -2.65
C GLY A 402 -6.99 2.19 -2.94
N LEU A 403 -5.96 2.42 -2.11
CA LEU A 403 -4.64 1.83 -2.35
C LEU A 403 -4.52 0.43 -1.72
N GLY A 404 -4.15 -0.57 -2.50
CA GLY A 404 -3.75 -1.89 -1.98
C GLY A 404 -2.39 -1.93 -1.27
N ASP A 405 -2.15 -2.98 -0.49
CA ASP A 405 -0.86 -3.26 0.17
C ASP A 405 0.28 -3.51 -0.83
N GLU A 406 1.50 -3.11 -0.46
CA GLU A 406 2.74 -3.32 -1.21
C GLU A 406 3.76 -4.21 -0.46
N TYR A 407 3.34 -4.99 0.53
CA TYR A 407 4.21 -5.93 1.25
C TYR A 407 3.79 -7.39 1.04
N THR A 408 4.75 -8.28 1.29
CA THR A 408 4.52 -9.73 1.13
C THR A 408 3.77 -10.32 2.31
N ASP A 409 2.88 -11.27 2.07
CA ASP A 409 2.18 -11.91 3.18
C ASP A 409 3.11 -12.84 3.97
N ILE A 410 3.26 -12.52 5.25
CA ILE A 410 4.08 -13.28 6.21
C ILE A 410 3.42 -14.62 6.54
N ASP A 411 2.08 -14.72 6.53
CA ASP A 411 1.32 -15.96 6.80
C ASP A 411 -0.05 -15.99 6.09
N PRO A 412 -0.09 -16.02 4.74
CA PRO A 412 -1.33 -15.93 3.99
C PRO A 412 -2.14 -17.22 4.12
N LYS A 413 -3.48 -17.07 4.10
CA LYS A 413 -4.38 -18.18 3.72
C LYS A 413 -4.03 -18.62 2.30
N GLU A 414 -4.17 -19.91 1.98
CA GLU A 414 -3.59 -20.53 0.78
C GLU A 414 -3.93 -19.85 -0.57
N ASP A 415 -4.99 -19.04 -0.61
CA ASP A 415 -5.55 -18.37 -1.79
C ASP A 415 -5.18 -16.89 -1.95
N MET A 416 -4.62 -16.23 -0.93
CA MET A 416 -4.37 -14.77 -0.95
C MET A 416 -2.90 -14.40 -0.76
N ARG A 417 -1.96 -15.29 -1.10
CA ARG A 417 -0.52 -15.00 -0.93
C ARG A 417 -0.01 -14.04 -1.99
N ARG A 418 0.41 -12.85 -1.57
CA ARG A 418 1.24 -11.94 -2.37
C ARG A 418 2.70 -12.39 -2.36
N PHE A 419 3.29 -12.47 -3.54
CA PHE A 419 4.71 -12.73 -3.75
C PHE A 419 5.47 -11.42 -3.99
N PRO A 420 6.78 -11.40 -3.66
CA PRO A 420 7.63 -10.30 -4.07
C PRO A 420 7.51 -10.05 -5.59
N GLY A 421 7.22 -8.82 -5.99
CA GLY A 421 7.04 -8.41 -7.38
C GLY A 421 5.61 -8.57 -7.92
N ASP A 422 4.65 -9.02 -7.10
CA ASP A 422 3.24 -8.97 -7.49
C ASP A 422 2.78 -7.52 -7.58
N GLU A 423 1.91 -7.25 -8.56
CA GLU A 423 1.25 -5.97 -8.76
C GLU A 423 0.21 -5.75 -7.65
N PRO A 424 0.26 -4.63 -6.89
CA PRO A 424 -0.81 -4.27 -5.96
C PRO A 424 -2.07 -3.83 -6.71
N ASP A 425 -3.20 -3.74 -6.01
CA ASP A 425 -4.52 -3.43 -6.61
C ASP A 425 -4.55 -2.11 -7.41
N HIS A 426 -3.73 -1.13 -7.01
CA HIS A 426 -3.65 0.18 -7.65
C HIS A 426 -2.60 0.26 -8.79
N TYR A 427 -1.94 -0.84 -9.15
CA TYR A 427 -0.84 -0.84 -10.14
C TYR A 427 -1.27 -0.38 -11.53
N GLU A 428 -2.32 -0.98 -12.10
CA GLU A 428 -2.80 -0.66 -13.45
C GLU A 428 -3.18 0.82 -13.59
N GLU A 429 -3.75 1.40 -12.53
CA GLU A 429 -4.13 2.81 -12.51
C GLU A 429 -2.92 3.73 -12.54
N VAL A 430 -1.90 3.43 -11.73
CA VAL A 430 -0.62 4.16 -11.72
C VAL A 430 0.07 4.05 -13.09
N GLU A 431 0.09 2.85 -13.67
CA GLU A 431 0.69 2.59 -14.98
C GLU A 431 0.05 3.47 -16.06
N LYS A 432 -1.28 3.43 -16.13
CA LYS A 432 -2.07 4.15 -17.13
C LYS A 432 -2.00 5.67 -16.96
N ALA A 433 -1.99 6.15 -15.72
CA ALA A 433 -2.15 7.58 -15.42
C ALA A 433 -0.82 8.33 -15.29
N ILE A 434 0.24 7.64 -14.88
CA ILE A 434 1.56 8.24 -14.59
C ILE A 434 2.59 7.62 -15.54
N SER A 435 2.95 6.35 -15.32
CA SER A 435 3.93 5.61 -16.12
C SER A 435 4.13 4.20 -15.58
N VAL A 436 4.66 3.31 -16.44
CA VAL A 436 5.14 1.97 -16.07
C VAL A 436 6.22 2.05 -14.99
N GLU A 437 7.12 3.03 -15.04
CA GLU A 437 8.19 3.19 -14.05
C GLU A 437 7.63 3.51 -12.66
N ALA A 438 6.63 4.39 -12.59
CA ALA A 438 5.94 4.71 -11.35
C ALA A 438 5.13 3.52 -10.79
N ALA A 439 4.48 2.73 -11.66
CA ALA A 439 3.78 1.52 -11.24
C ALA A 439 4.76 0.46 -10.72
N ASN A 440 5.92 0.32 -11.35
CA ASN A 440 6.98 -0.53 -10.87
C ASN A 440 7.53 -0.12 -9.48
N GLU A 441 7.31 1.14 -9.09
CA GLU A 441 7.54 1.63 -7.73
C GLU A 441 6.40 1.30 -6.74
N THR A 442 5.42 0.48 -7.09
CA THR A 442 4.41 -0.03 -6.13
C THR A 442 4.43 -1.55 -6.02
N LEU A 443 5.22 -2.23 -6.85
CA LEU A 443 5.37 -3.69 -6.79
C LEU A 443 5.64 -4.17 -5.36
N THR A 444 4.98 -5.26 -5.01
CA THR A 444 5.00 -5.86 -3.69
C THR A 444 6.43 -6.18 -3.27
N VAL A 445 6.96 -5.45 -2.29
CA VAL A 445 8.26 -5.70 -1.67
C VAL A 445 8.38 -4.90 -0.37
N ASP A 446 9.00 -5.50 0.64
CA ASP A 446 9.30 -4.79 1.88
C ASP A 446 10.21 -3.58 1.59
N SER A 447 9.67 -2.38 1.77
CA SER A 447 10.33 -1.12 1.46
C SER A 447 9.88 0.00 2.41
N ASP A 448 10.51 1.17 2.28
CA ASP A 448 10.16 2.37 3.06
C ASP A 448 8.82 2.99 2.66
N SER A 449 8.15 2.45 1.62
CA SER A 449 6.82 2.89 1.18
C SER A 449 5.80 2.81 2.31
N ILE A 450 4.94 3.83 2.42
CA ILE A 450 3.87 3.84 3.43
C ILE A 450 2.92 2.66 3.26
N MET A 451 2.65 2.24 2.01
CA MET A 451 1.80 1.08 1.70
C MET A 451 2.55 -0.25 1.85
N SER A 452 3.83 -0.22 2.25
CA SER A 452 4.66 -1.39 2.53
C SER A 452 4.96 -1.49 4.03
N ALA A 453 6.22 -1.35 4.45
CA ALA A 453 6.65 -1.46 5.84
C ALA A 453 7.12 -0.13 6.45
N GLY A 454 7.16 0.95 5.66
CA GLY A 454 7.71 2.24 6.10
C GLY A 454 6.68 3.36 6.20
N ASN A 455 7.18 4.60 6.11
CA ASN A 455 6.41 5.84 6.31
C ASN A 455 6.45 6.79 5.10
N LEU A 456 7.05 6.38 3.99
CA LEU A 456 7.24 7.26 2.84
C LEU A 456 6.08 7.15 1.85
N VAL A 457 5.24 8.17 1.79
CA VAL A 457 4.28 8.35 0.69
C VAL A 457 5.05 8.61 -0.61
N LYS A 458 4.77 7.83 -1.65
CA LYS A 458 5.40 7.88 -2.97
C LYS A 458 4.54 8.67 -3.97
N PRO A 459 5.12 9.15 -5.08
CA PRO A 459 4.33 9.82 -6.12
C PRO A 459 3.19 8.95 -6.64
N ALA A 460 3.42 7.64 -6.79
CA ALA A 460 2.39 6.70 -7.23
C ALA A 460 1.15 6.65 -6.32
N HIS A 461 1.30 6.91 -5.02
CA HIS A 461 0.19 6.91 -4.07
C HIS A 461 -0.75 8.10 -4.21
N TYR A 462 -0.35 9.14 -4.95
CA TYR A 462 -1.19 10.30 -5.27
C TYR A 462 -2.11 10.05 -6.48
N ILE A 463 -2.19 8.82 -6.98
CA ILE A 463 -2.95 8.45 -8.18
C ILE A 463 -4.41 8.89 -8.13
N HIS A 464 -5.11 8.64 -7.02
CA HIS A 464 -6.52 9.02 -6.90
C HIS A 464 -6.70 10.54 -6.78
N PHE A 465 -5.76 11.27 -6.18
CA PHE A 465 -5.79 12.74 -6.16
C PHE A 465 -5.53 13.33 -7.55
N LEU A 466 -4.63 12.71 -8.32
CA LEU A 466 -4.38 13.07 -9.72
C LEU A 466 -5.62 12.82 -10.60
N GLN A 467 -6.31 11.71 -10.42
CA GLN A 467 -7.56 11.41 -11.11
C GLN A 467 -8.64 12.46 -10.76
N ALA A 468 -8.82 12.78 -9.48
CA ALA A 468 -9.80 13.76 -9.03
C ALA A 468 -9.60 15.14 -9.68
N ILE A 469 -8.36 15.66 -9.76
CA ILE A 469 -8.15 16.96 -10.41
C ILE A 469 -8.37 16.91 -11.93
N ARG A 470 -8.08 15.78 -12.58
CA ARG A 470 -8.35 15.60 -14.01
C ARG A 470 -9.85 15.62 -14.27
N ASP A 471 -10.63 14.99 -13.41
CA ASP A 471 -12.09 14.95 -13.51
C ASP A 471 -12.70 16.32 -13.24
N LEU A 472 -12.29 16.99 -12.15
CA LEU A 472 -12.74 18.34 -11.78
C LEU A 472 -12.49 19.37 -12.90
N THR A 473 -11.34 19.30 -13.54
CA THR A 473 -10.93 20.29 -14.55
C THR A 473 -11.26 19.88 -15.98
N GLY A 474 -11.68 18.63 -16.21
CA GLY A 474 -11.83 18.04 -17.53
C GLY A 474 -10.53 17.98 -18.35
N ASN A 475 -9.36 18.17 -17.73
CA ASN A 475 -8.07 18.19 -18.41
C ASN A 475 -7.21 16.97 -18.01
N PRO A 476 -6.97 15.99 -18.90
CA PRO A 476 -6.19 14.79 -18.57
C PRO A 476 -4.68 15.04 -18.47
N LYS A 477 -4.20 16.25 -18.78
CA LYS A 477 -2.76 16.60 -18.82
C LYS A 477 -2.19 17.08 -17.49
N TRP A 478 -2.96 16.99 -16.40
CA TRP A 478 -2.38 17.05 -15.06
C TRP A 478 -1.40 15.90 -14.87
N GLN A 479 -0.31 16.20 -14.17
CA GLN A 479 0.75 15.25 -13.82
C GLN A 479 1.23 15.53 -12.39
N ILE A 480 1.86 14.53 -11.77
CA ILE A 480 2.53 14.68 -10.49
C ILE A 480 3.94 15.23 -10.76
N GLU A 481 4.31 16.29 -10.06
CA GLU A 481 5.66 16.86 -10.13
C GLU A 481 6.65 15.95 -9.39
N LYS A 482 7.72 15.56 -10.08
CA LYS A 482 8.74 14.60 -9.59
C LYS A 482 9.80 15.25 -8.72
#